data_AF-A0AAE2D6P6-F1
#
_entry.id   AF-A0AAE2D6P6-F1
#
_cell.length_a   1.000
_cell.length_b   1.000
_cell.length_c   1.000
_cell.angle_alpha   90.00
_cell.angle_beta   90.00
_cell.angle_gamma   90.00
#
_symmetry.space_group_name_H-M   'P 1'
#
loop_
_entity.id
_entity.type
_entity.pdbx_description
1 polymer ?
#
loop_
_entity_poly.entity_id
_entity_poly.type
_entity_poly.pdbx_seq_one_letter_code
_entity_poly.pdbx_strand_id
1 'polypeptide(L)'
;MDSFASETEADLVASSGSASEDDAKQSSSYKSSSIPKGWFQGHSFMKKNLHKPATCHHCSDLLWGILGTTGMVCEVCNFLAHEKCIRAVVTACTCIAPFLTKDPVPHCWSEIGHFKRKFCNVCRKRVDDLLALKCEICEYYSHYECLDFVSADCKQCAISTLTSMPKSHHWREGNLPVNSKCASCRKTCWSAECLTGIRCEWCCLTAHYSCYKNIPTECDFGVLRNIMLPPYCVSVPRTSLLVEQIIGMCRPQPETLMGVQALTDEFSSNGDSPEESGIERKSTKDKTDRDFDDYVRVYDGWGRFRKKQCRYLSLGRSVSVFKVIELSLKAFQLPPDEARDYYLVEINEKAVNTKELVHMSKDSMQP
;
A
#
# COMPACT_ATOMS: atom_id res chain seq x y z
N MET A 1 -16.25 -1.78 84.53
CA MET A 1 -16.59 -3.22 84.59
C MET A 1 -17.06 -3.63 83.21
N ASP A 2 -16.29 -3.35 82.16
CA ASP A 2 -14.99 -3.91 81.77
C ASP A 2 -14.99 -5.43 81.63
N SER A 3 -14.50 -6.03 80.56
CA SER A 3 -14.18 -5.59 79.19
C SER A 3 -13.77 -6.88 78.47
N PHE A 4 -14.06 -6.95 77.18
CA PHE A 4 -13.88 -8.11 76.32
C PHE A 4 -12.41 -8.52 76.11
N ALA A 5 -12.24 -9.80 75.82
CA ALA A 5 -11.02 -10.61 75.89
C ALA A 5 -9.97 -10.38 74.80
N SER A 6 -8.73 -10.68 75.19
CA SER A 6 -7.50 -10.81 74.41
C SER A 6 -7.00 -12.27 74.41
N GLU A 7 -5.93 -12.51 73.62
CA GLU A 7 -4.89 -13.58 73.72
C GLU A 7 -5.09 -14.82 72.79
N THR A 8 -4.28 -15.04 71.71
CA THR A 8 -2.83 -15.41 71.55
C THR A 8 -2.56 -16.89 71.91
N GLU A 9 -1.73 -17.76 71.29
CA GLU A 9 -0.66 -17.75 70.27
C GLU A 9 -0.54 -19.14 69.55
N ALA A 10 0.00 -19.13 68.33
CA ALA A 10 1.07 -19.99 67.74
C ALA A 10 0.97 -21.54 67.60
N ASP A 11 1.23 -22.03 66.38
CA ASP A 11 2.40 -22.89 66.07
C ASP A 11 2.64 -23.08 64.55
N LEU A 12 3.93 -23.09 64.17
CA LEU A 12 4.48 -23.18 62.81
C LEU A 12 5.06 -24.57 62.54
N VAL A 13 4.68 -25.28 61.45
CA VAL A 13 5.60 -26.15 60.65
C VAL A 13 5.13 -26.30 59.18
N ALA A 14 5.88 -25.66 58.28
CA ALA A 14 6.39 -26.05 56.95
C ALA A 14 5.53 -26.57 55.76
N SER A 15 5.96 -26.05 54.58
CA SER A 15 5.84 -26.54 53.19
C SER A 15 4.56 -26.12 52.44
N SER A 16 4.56 -25.39 51.31
CA SER A 16 5.55 -25.13 50.24
C SER A 16 5.09 -23.89 49.42
N GLY A 17 6.01 -23.03 48.97
CA GLY A 17 5.74 -21.90 48.06
C GLY A 17 5.36 -22.34 46.62
N SER A 18 5.02 -21.49 45.65
CA SER A 18 4.98 -20.03 45.56
C SER A 18 4.38 -19.61 44.20
N ALA A 19 3.53 -18.57 44.22
CA ALA A 19 3.32 -17.46 43.26
C ALA A 19 3.13 -17.66 41.73
N SER A 20 2.04 -17.05 41.19
CA SER A 20 2.02 -16.06 40.08
C SER A 20 0.56 -15.64 39.83
N GLU A 21 0.16 -14.38 40.09
CA GLU A 21 0.22 -13.19 39.21
C GLU A 21 -0.81 -13.23 38.07
N ASP A 22 -2.04 -12.82 38.42
CA ASP A 22 -3.09 -12.42 37.49
C ASP A 22 -2.91 -10.94 37.15
N ASP A 23 -2.64 -10.62 35.88
CA ASP A 23 -3.29 -9.50 35.18
C ASP A 23 -2.90 -9.45 33.70
N ALA A 24 -3.84 -8.98 32.87
CA ALA A 24 -3.79 -8.79 31.42
C ALA A 24 -4.14 -10.00 30.54
N LYS A 25 -5.44 -10.22 30.33
CA LYS A 25 -5.97 -10.75 29.06
C LYS A 25 -7.36 -10.21 28.76
N GLN A 26 -7.43 -9.17 27.95
CA GLN A 26 -8.63 -8.91 27.15
C GLN A 26 -8.21 -8.51 25.73
N SER A 27 -7.87 -9.53 24.93
CA SER A 27 -7.78 -9.42 23.47
C SER A 27 -8.96 -10.15 22.85
N SER A 28 -9.67 -9.45 21.96
CA SER A 28 -10.84 -9.89 21.22
C SER A 28 -10.69 -11.29 20.61
N SER A 29 -11.71 -12.11 20.83
CA SER A 29 -11.82 -13.48 20.36
C SER A 29 -12.04 -13.53 18.84
N TYR A 30 -10.96 -13.69 18.08
CA TYR A 30 -11.04 -14.27 16.73
C TYR A 30 -10.91 -15.79 16.88
N LYS A 31 -11.90 -16.53 16.40
CA LYS A 31 -11.86 -18.01 16.34
C LYS A 31 -10.56 -18.42 15.65
N SER A 32 -9.65 -19.01 16.42
CA SER A 32 -8.40 -19.58 15.95
C SER A 32 -8.69 -20.77 15.04
N SER A 33 -8.88 -20.53 13.75
CA SER A 33 -8.57 -21.55 12.75
C SER A 33 -7.08 -21.85 12.87
N SER A 34 -6.74 -23.09 13.22
CA SER A 34 -5.36 -23.52 13.42
C SER A 34 -4.54 -23.18 12.18
N ILE A 35 -3.58 -22.27 12.31
CA ILE A 35 -2.62 -21.95 11.24
C ILE A 35 -1.97 -23.28 10.79
N PRO A 36 -2.02 -23.65 9.50
CA PRO A 36 -1.43 -24.89 9.03
C PRO A 36 0.04 -24.97 9.45
N LYS A 37 0.49 -26.15 9.93
CA LYS A 37 1.90 -26.37 10.30
C LYS A 37 2.79 -25.98 9.11
N GLY A 38 3.73 -25.07 9.33
CA GLY A 38 4.65 -24.56 8.30
C GLY A 38 4.32 -23.18 7.76
N TRP A 39 3.17 -22.60 8.13
CA TRP A 39 2.83 -21.21 7.79
C TRP A 39 3.37 -20.25 8.86
N PHE A 40 4.18 -19.28 8.44
CA PHE A 40 4.74 -18.26 9.34
C PHE A 40 4.30 -16.89 8.85
N GLN A 41 3.58 -16.12 9.68
CA GLN A 41 2.99 -14.83 9.27
C GLN A 41 2.18 -14.93 7.97
N GLY A 42 1.48 -16.05 7.76
CA GLY A 42 0.68 -16.32 6.55
C GLY A 42 1.47 -16.79 5.33
N HIS A 43 2.80 -16.91 5.40
CA HIS A 43 3.61 -17.39 4.27
C HIS A 43 3.61 -18.92 4.21
N SER A 44 3.23 -19.49 3.05
CA SER A 44 3.41 -20.92 2.72
C SER A 44 4.78 -21.14 2.09
N PHE A 45 5.77 -21.55 2.88
CA PHE A 45 7.15 -21.72 2.41
C PHE A 45 7.41 -23.13 1.84
N MET A 46 8.00 -23.18 0.65
CA MET A 46 8.52 -24.40 0.05
C MET A 46 10.02 -24.29 -0.22
N LYS A 47 10.77 -25.38 -0.07
CA LYS A 47 12.19 -25.43 -0.40
C LYS A 47 12.37 -25.47 -1.92
N LYS A 48 13.20 -24.57 -2.45
CA LYS A 48 13.57 -24.55 -3.89
C LYS A 48 15.09 -24.47 -4.07
N ASN A 49 15.55 -25.13 -5.12
CA ASN A 49 16.87 -24.89 -5.70
C ASN A 49 16.78 -23.64 -6.57
N LEU A 50 17.64 -22.67 -6.30
CA LEU A 50 17.68 -21.41 -7.03
C LEU A 50 18.77 -21.53 -8.08
N HIS A 51 18.45 -21.24 -9.34
CA HIS A 51 19.41 -21.29 -10.44
C HIS A 51 20.29 -20.03 -10.54
N LYS A 52 19.98 -19.00 -9.73
CA LYS A 52 20.71 -17.74 -9.66
C LYS A 52 20.97 -17.38 -8.19
N PRO A 53 22.08 -16.70 -7.88
CA PRO A 53 22.29 -16.12 -6.56
C PRO A 53 21.12 -15.23 -6.19
N ALA A 54 20.59 -15.41 -4.99
CA ALA A 54 19.48 -14.62 -4.48
C ALA A 54 19.70 -14.30 -3.00
N THR A 55 19.07 -13.23 -2.53
CA THR A 55 19.25 -12.73 -1.17
C THR A 55 18.00 -12.98 -0.33
N CYS A 56 18.20 -13.27 0.95
CA CYS A 56 17.12 -13.42 1.91
C CYS A 56 16.43 -12.07 2.12
N HIS A 57 15.11 -12.02 1.95
CA HIS A 57 14.33 -10.81 2.22
C HIS A 57 14.32 -10.41 3.70
N HIS A 58 14.54 -11.37 4.61
CA HIS A 58 14.56 -11.13 6.06
C HIS A 58 15.90 -10.56 6.56
N CYS A 59 17.02 -11.25 6.31
CA CYS A 59 18.32 -10.82 6.83
C CYS A 59 19.20 -10.07 5.81
N SER A 60 18.75 -9.99 4.55
CA SER A 60 19.47 -9.36 3.43
C SER A 60 20.76 -10.07 2.99
N ASP A 61 21.12 -11.21 3.60
CA ASP A 61 22.30 -12.00 3.20
C ASP A 61 22.03 -12.94 2.03
N LEU A 62 23.09 -13.35 1.34
CA LEU A 62 23.02 -14.30 0.23
C LEU A 62 22.53 -15.69 0.68
N LEU A 63 21.69 -16.31 -0.14
CA LEU A 63 21.22 -17.68 0.02
C LEU A 63 22.22 -18.62 -0.67
N TRP A 64 23.39 -18.81 -0.06
CA TRP A 64 24.43 -19.70 -0.59
C TRP A 64 24.69 -20.86 0.36
N GLY A 65 24.91 -22.05 -0.21
CA GLY A 65 25.32 -23.26 0.49
C GLY A 65 26.42 -23.97 -0.30
N ILE A 66 27.18 -24.82 0.39
CA ILE A 66 28.36 -25.52 -0.15
C ILE A 66 28.02 -26.43 -1.36
N LEU A 67 26.75 -26.84 -1.49
CA LEU A 67 26.25 -27.72 -2.56
C LEU A 67 25.21 -27.03 -3.48
N GLY A 68 25.22 -25.70 -3.54
CA GLY A 68 24.32 -24.89 -4.38
C GLY A 68 23.46 -23.91 -3.58
N THR A 69 22.79 -23.00 -4.30
CA THR A 69 21.89 -21.99 -3.73
C THR A 69 20.51 -22.58 -3.47
N THR A 70 20.22 -22.92 -2.21
CA THR A 70 18.89 -23.39 -1.79
C THR A 70 18.25 -22.37 -0.85
N GLY A 71 16.93 -22.22 -0.94
CA GLY A 71 16.18 -21.28 -0.12
C GLY A 71 14.72 -21.69 0.04
N MET A 72 14.05 -21.06 1.00
CA MET A 72 12.61 -21.19 1.21
C MET A 72 11.90 -20.07 0.47
N VAL A 73 10.97 -20.42 -0.41
CA VAL A 73 10.17 -19.46 -1.20
C VAL A 73 8.72 -19.56 -0.76
N CYS A 74 8.10 -18.42 -0.45
CA CYS A 74 6.67 -18.36 -0.25
C CYS A 74 5.95 -18.48 -1.60
N GLU A 75 5.05 -19.45 -1.72
CA GLU A 75 4.31 -19.73 -2.96
C GLU A 75 3.33 -18.62 -3.38
N VAL A 76 2.95 -17.76 -2.44
CA VAL A 76 1.99 -16.68 -2.67
C VAL A 76 2.69 -15.40 -3.13
N CYS A 77 3.60 -14.87 -2.30
CA CYS A 77 4.18 -13.54 -2.53
C CYS A 77 5.64 -13.57 -2.98
N ASN A 78 6.22 -14.75 -3.23
CA ASN A 78 7.64 -14.94 -3.54
C ASN A 78 8.60 -14.43 -2.45
N PHE A 79 8.17 -14.40 -1.18
CA PHE A 79 9.09 -14.12 -0.07
C PHE A 79 10.20 -15.16 -0.05
N LEU A 80 11.45 -14.71 -0.13
CA LEU A 80 12.59 -15.61 -0.14
C LEU A 80 13.35 -15.52 1.18
N ALA A 81 13.59 -16.65 1.83
CA ALA A 81 14.22 -16.73 3.13
C ALA A 81 15.20 -17.90 3.25
N HIS A 82 16.19 -17.81 4.15
CA HIS A 82 16.91 -19.02 4.58
C HIS A 82 15.96 -19.91 5.38
N GLU A 83 16.24 -21.21 5.40
CA GLU A 83 15.52 -22.19 6.23
C GLU A 83 15.57 -21.80 7.73
N LYS A 84 16.70 -21.25 8.20
CA LYS A 84 16.86 -20.71 9.56
C LYS A 84 16.07 -19.42 9.83
N CYS A 85 15.72 -18.66 8.80
CA CYS A 85 15.09 -17.34 8.94
C CYS A 85 13.56 -17.39 8.97
N ILE A 86 12.92 -18.47 8.46
CA ILE A 86 11.45 -18.51 8.30
C ILE A 86 10.69 -18.26 9.61
N ARG A 87 11.21 -18.75 10.74
CA ARG A 87 10.60 -18.58 12.07
C ARG A 87 10.73 -17.16 12.62
N ALA A 88 11.69 -16.39 12.11
CA ALA A 88 11.95 -15.02 12.53
C ALA A 88 11.30 -13.97 11.60
N VAL A 89 10.66 -14.39 10.50
CA VAL A 89 9.95 -13.48 9.59
C VAL A 89 8.85 -12.75 10.34
N VAL A 90 8.84 -11.42 10.23
CA VAL A 90 7.87 -10.53 10.90
C VAL A 90 6.84 -9.94 9.93
N THR A 91 7.15 -9.93 8.63
CA THR A 91 6.24 -9.42 7.59
C THR A 91 5.10 -10.39 7.34
N ALA A 92 3.87 -9.89 7.39
CA ALA A 92 2.69 -10.61 6.95
C ALA A 92 2.76 -10.93 5.45
N CYS A 93 2.23 -12.09 5.07
CA CYS A 93 2.04 -12.43 3.66
C CYS A 93 0.87 -11.64 3.07
N THR A 94 0.91 -11.37 1.76
CA THR A 94 -0.15 -10.64 1.05
C THR A 94 -1.52 -11.32 1.13
N CYS A 95 -1.58 -12.64 1.36
CA CYS A 95 -2.85 -13.36 1.53
C CYS A 95 -3.52 -13.09 2.89
N ILE A 96 -2.77 -12.60 3.90
CA ILE A 96 -3.33 -12.28 5.21
C ILE A 96 -3.30 -10.78 5.55
N ALA A 97 -2.40 -10.02 4.91
CA ALA A 97 -2.18 -8.60 5.21
C ALA A 97 -3.46 -7.74 5.15
N PRO A 98 -4.39 -7.92 4.18
CA PRO A 98 -5.64 -7.18 4.17
C PRO A 98 -6.50 -7.43 5.42
N PHE A 99 -6.54 -8.66 5.93
CA PHE A 99 -7.32 -9.02 7.12
C PHE A 99 -6.71 -8.54 8.44
N LEU A 100 -5.41 -8.20 8.44
CA LEU A 100 -4.72 -7.63 9.60
C LEU A 100 -4.90 -6.11 9.68
N THR A 101 -5.40 -5.48 8.63
CA THR A 101 -5.60 -4.03 8.56
C THR A 101 -6.88 -3.67 9.32
N LYS A 102 -6.72 -3.05 10.50
CA LYS A 102 -7.86 -2.66 11.36
C LYS A 102 -8.63 -1.46 10.81
N ASP A 103 -7.89 -0.42 10.44
CA ASP A 103 -8.43 0.83 9.92
C ASP A 103 -7.93 1.03 8.48
N PRO A 104 -8.73 0.64 7.47
CA PRO A 104 -8.28 0.71 6.09
C PRO A 104 -8.13 2.16 5.65
N VAL A 105 -6.95 2.50 5.14
CA VAL A 105 -6.63 3.78 4.51
C VAL A 105 -6.22 3.50 3.06
N PRO A 106 -6.99 3.96 2.07
CA PRO A 106 -6.68 3.73 0.67
C PRO A 106 -5.38 4.45 0.29
N HIS A 107 -4.64 3.86 -0.65
CA HIS A 107 -3.47 4.49 -1.25
C HIS A 107 -3.90 5.55 -2.28
N CYS A 108 -3.17 6.66 -2.33
CA CYS A 108 -3.28 7.62 -3.44
C CYS A 108 -2.30 7.20 -4.53
N TRP A 109 -2.79 6.56 -5.58
CA TRP A 109 -1.96 6.04 -6.67
C TRP A 109 -1.60 7.12 -7.68
N SER A 110 -0.35 7.07 -8.16
CA SER A 110 0.10 7.80 -9.33
C SER A 110 -0.59 7.31 -10.60
N GLU A 111 -0.34 7.99 -11.72
CA GLU A 111 -0.56 7.41 -13.03
C GLU A 111 0.24 6.10 -13.21
N ILE A 112 -0.25 5.24 -14.11
CA ILE A 112 0.42 3.98 -14.45
C ILE A 112 1.68 4.30 -15.24
N GLY A 113 2.80 3.66 -14.88
CA GLY A 113 4.06 3.86 -15.58
C GLY A 113 5.12 2.82 -15.26
N HIS A 114 6.33 3.08 -15.76
CA HIS A 114 7.51 2.25 -15.55
C HIS A 114 8.40 2.82 -14.45
N PHE A 115 8.75 1.99 -13.47
CA PHE A 115 9.61 2.38 -12.35
C PHE A 115 10.87 1.52 -12.32
N LYS A 116 12.03 2.15 -12.50
CA LYS A 116 13.32 1.44 -12.51
C LYS A 116 13.82 1.19 -11.09
N ARG A 117 14.45 0.04 -10.88
CA ARG A 117 15.12 -0.36 -9.63
C ARG A 117 14.18 -0.35 -8.42
N LYS A 118 12.92 -0.76 -8.64
CA LYS A 118 11.90 -0.88 -7.59
C LYS A 118 11.32 -2.30 -7.58
N PHE A 119 10.77 -2.68 -6.46
CA PHE A 119 10.13 -3.98 -6.26
C PHE A 119 8.66 -3.80 -5.93
N CYS A 120 7.82 -4.68 -6.46
CA CYS A 120 6.42 -4.74 -6.11
C CYS A 120 6.28 -5.21 -4.67
N ASN A 121 5.58 -4.45 -3.84
CA ASN A 121 5.36 -4.78 -2.44
C ASN A 121 4.41 -5.97 -2.24
N VAL A 122 3.65 -6.36 -3.27
CA VAL A 122 2.78 -7.55 -3.26
C VAL A 122 3.57 -8.81 -3.61
N CYS A 123 4.12 -8.87 -4.82
CA CYS A 123 4.73 -10.10 -5.37
C CYS A 123 6.25 -10.16 -5.21
N ARG A 124 6.88 -9.09 -4.72
CA ARG A 124 8.32 -8.96 -4.40
C ARG A 124 9.27 -9.06 -5.59
N LYS A 125 8.75 -9.14 -6.80
CA LYS A 125 9.53 -9.08 -8.05
C LYS A 125 9.82 -7.63 -8.43
N ARG A 126 10.83 -7.44 -9.28
CA ARG A 126 11.14 -6.14 -9.88
C ARG A 126 9.95 -5.62 -10.68
N VAL A 127 9.75 -4.30 -10.64
CA VAL A 127 8.71 -3.63 -11.45
C VAL A 127 9.25 -3.04 -12.74
N ASP A 128 10.55 -3.15 -13.00
CA ASP A 128 11.22 -2.56 -14.16
C ASP A 128 10.57 -2.95 -15.50
N ASP A 129 10.17 -4.22 -15.63
CA ASP A 129 9.72 -4.81 -16.90
C ASP A 129 8.20 -4.75 -17.12
N LEU A 130 7.42 -4.28 -16.13
CA LEU A 130 5.95 -4.31 -16.16
C LEU A 130 5.37 -2.98 -15.71
N LEU A 131 4.17 -2.65 -16.19
CA LEU A 131 3.43 -1.49 -15.72
C LEU A 131 3.15 -1.58 -14.22
N ALA A 132 3.41 -0.48 -13.53
CA ALA A 132 3.25 -0.37 -12.09
C ALA A 132 2.68 0.99 -11.71
N LEU A 133 2.30 1.10 -10.44
CA LEU A 133 1.84 2.32 -9.80
C LEU A 133 2.66 2.54 -8.53
N LYS A 134 2.86 3.81 -8.19
CA LYS A 134 3.45 4.23 -6.93
C LYS A 134 2.37 4.94 -6.11
N CYS A 135 2.25 4.62 -4.84
CA CYS A 135 1.51 5.48 -3.92
C CYS A 135 2.28 6.78 -3.68
N GLU A 136 1.67 7.93 -3.96
CA GLU A 136 2.29 9.25 -3.81
C GLU A 136 2.50 9.63 -2.33
N ILE A 137 1.80 8.97 -1.41
CA ILE A 137 1.85 9.25 0.03
C ILE A 137 2.89 8.41 0.76
N CYS A 138 2.89 7.09 0.56
CA CYS A 138 3.74 6.16 1.33
C CYS A 138 4.76 5.39 0.49
N GLU A 139 4.89 5.74 -0.79
CA GLU A 139 5.82 5.12 -1.74
C GLU A 139 5.69 3.59 -1.85
N TYR A 140 4.48 3.07 -1.66
CA TYR A 140 4.14 1.69 -1.96
C TYR A 140 4.18 1.47 -3.48
N TYR A 141 4.85 0.43 -3.95
CA TYR A 141 4.88 0.08 -5.37
C TYR A 141 4.09 -1.20 -5.61
N SER A 142 3.23 -1.20 -6.62
CA SER A 142 2.54 -2.41 -7.08
C SER A 142 2.61 -2.51 -8.59
N HIS A 143 2.80 -3.72 -9.12
CA HIS A 143 2.41 -3.99 -10.50
C HIS A 143 0.92 -3.69 -10.66
N TYR A 144 0.51 -3.23 -11.85
CA TYR A 144 -0.90 -3.02 -12.16
C TYR A 144 -1.72 -4.30 -11.93
N GLU A 145 -1.19 -5.46 -12.34
CA GLU A 145 -1.83 -6.77 -12.15
C GLU A 145 -1.91 -7.23 -10.68
N CYS A 146 -1.08 -6.65 -9.80
CA CYS A 146 -1.05 -6.98 -8.38
C CYS A 146 -1.98 -6.10 -7.54
N LEU A 147 -2.66 -5.11 -8.15
CA LEU A 147 -3.38 -4.06 -7.44
C LEU A 147 -4.50 -4.61 -6.54
N ASP A 148 -5.21 -5.64 -6.99
CA ASP A 148 -6.31 -6.28 -6.25
C ASP A 148 -5.86 -6.98 -4.95
N PHE A 149 -4.56 -7.27 -4.81
CA PHE A 149 -3.98 -7.89 -3.62
C PHE A 149 -3.33 -6.89 -2.67
N VAL A 150 -3.34 -5.60 -3.01
CA VAL A 150 -2.74 -4.56 -2.18
C VAL A 150 -3.58 -4.36 -0.91
N SER A 151 -2.90 -4.32 0.24
CA SER A 151 -3.53 -3.97 1.51
C SER A 151 -3.81 -2.47 1.58
N ALA A 152 -5.01 -2.10 2.04
CA ALA A 152 -5.40 -0.70 2.25
C ALA A 152 -4.81 -0.15 3.55
N ASP A 153 -3.49 -0.14 3.66
CA ASP A 153 -2.75 0.22 4.88
C ASP A 153 -1.91 1.50 4.68
N CYS A 154 -2.41 2.46 3.89
CA CYS A 154 -1.69 3.70 3.63
C CYS A 154 -1.52 4.54 4.90
N LYS A 155 -0.71 5.60 4.81
CA LYS A 155 -0.42 6.50 5.94
C LYS A 155 -1.71 7.21 6.38
N GLN A 156 -2.19 6.87 7.58
CA GLN A 156 -3.40 7.45 8.15
C GLN A 156 -3.18 8.91 8.55
N CYS A 157 -3.73 9.88 7.83
CA CYS A 157 -3.53 11.32 8.10
C CYS A 157 -4.53 11.95 9.10
N ALA A 158 -5.60 11.25 9.45
CA ALA A 158 -6.65 11.72 10.35
C ALA A 158 -7.33 10.54 11.05
N ILE A 159 -7.94 10.78 12.23
CA ILE A 159 -8.78 9.80 12.92
C ILE A 159 -10.25 10.24 12.95
N SER A 160 -11.17 9.28 12.91
CA SER A 160 -12.62 9.51 13.01
C SER A 160 -13.14 9.50 14.46
N THR A 161 -12.39 8.87 15.38
CA THR A 161 -12.73 8.75 16.80
C THR A 161 -11.55 9.21 17.64
N LEU A 162 -11.77 10.11 18.60
CA LEU A 162 -10.75 10.68 19.49
C LEU A 162 -10.23 9.63 20.48
N THR A 163 -9.39 8.71 20.01
CA THR A 163 -8.63 7.81 20.88
C THR A 163 -7.19 8.32 20.97
N SER A 164 -6.86 8.86 22.14
CA SER A 164 -5.53 9.32 22.51
C SER A 164 -4.63 8.10 22.77
N MET A 165 -4.05 7.52 21.73
CA MET A 165 -3.03 6.48 21.88
C MET A 165 -1.71 6.94 21.26
N PRO A 166 -0.56 6.70 21.94
CA PRO A 166 0.75 6.93 21.35
C PRO A 166 0.84 6.21 20.01
N LYS A 167 1.24 6.92 18.95
CA LYS A 167 1.27 6.32 17.62
C LYS A 167 2.46 5.38 17.52
N SER A 168 2.20 4.10 17.33
CA SER A 168 3.24 3.15 16.96
C SER A 168 3.80 3.50 15.59
N HIS A 169 5.03 3.07 15.32
CA HIS A 169 5.62 3.21 14.00
C HIS A 169 4.75 2.56 12.91
N HIS A 170 4.50 3.30 11.82
CA HIS A 170 3.87 2.77 10.62
C HIS A 170 4.95 2.25 9.66
N TRP A 171 5.25 0.96 9.74
CA TRP A 171 6.33 0.35 8.97
C TRP A 171 5.91 0.02 7.55
N ARG A 172 6.64 0.54 6.57
CA ARG A 172 6.56 0.16 5.17
C ARG A 172 7.78 -0.67 4.79
N GLU A 173 7.51 -1.75 4.07
CA GLU A 173 8.54 -2.67 3.60
C GLU A 173 9.31 -2.12 2.40
N GLY A 174 10.64 -2.22 2.50
CA GLY A 174 11.57 -2.19 1.38
C GLY A 174 11.55 -0.92 0.55
N ASN A 175 12.04 -1.03 -0.69
CA ASN A 175 12.23 0.09 -1.62
C ASN A 175 12.97 1.30 -1.02
N LEU A 176 13.79 1.05 0.01
CA LEU A 176 14.46 2.07 0.80
C LEU A 176 15.37 2.94 -0.09
N PRO A 177 15.66 4.18 0.30
CA PRO A 177 16.71 4.96 -0.33
C PRO A 177 18.06 4.24 -0.30
N VAL A 178 18.87 4.44 -1.34
CA VAL A 178 20.25 3.91 -1.38
C VAL A 178 21.01 4.43 -0.17
N ASN A 179 21.84 3.58 0.44
CA ASN A 179 22.62 3.87 1.64
C ASN A 179 21.81 4.04 2.94
N SER A 180 20.52 3.71 2.97
CA SER A 180 19.73 3.69 4.22
C SER A 180 20.42 2.86 5.31
N LYS A 181 20.50 3.41 6.52
CA LYS A 181 21.17 2.78 7.68
C LYS A 181 20.15 2.35 8.72
N CYS A 182 20.34 1.15 9.27
CA CYS A 182 19.49 0.66 10.34
C CYS A 182 19.71 1.50 11.61
N ALA A 183 18.64 1.98 12.22
CA ALA A 183 18.74 2.76 13.46
C ALA A 183 19.31 1.97 14.64
N SER A 184 19.08 0.65 14.68
CA SER A 184 19.59 -0.23 15.75
C SER A 184 21.07 -0.55 15.57
N CYS A 185 21.48 -1.13 14.43
CA CYS A 185 22.85 -1.65 14.25
C CYS A 185 23.78 -0.72 13.45
N ARG A 186 23.25 0.39 12.89
CA ARG A 186 23.97 1.37 12.05
C ARG A 186 24.52 0.86 10.72
N LYS A 187 24.36 -0.43 10.40
CA LYS A 187 24.72 -1.02 9.10
C LYS A 187 23.71 -0.67 8.01
N THR A 188 24.10 -0.79 6.75
CA THR A 188 23.20 -0.59 5.60
C THR A 188 22.06 -1.61 5.63
N CYS A 189 20.81 -1.13 5.51
CA CYS A 189 19.60 -1.97 5.49
C CYS A 189 18.81 -1.89 4.18
N TRP A 190 19.37 -1.23 3.16
CA TRP A 190 18.87 -1.23 1.80
C TRP A 190 19.52 -2.35 0.96
N SER A 191 18.80 -2.84 -0.05
CA SER A 191 19.30 -3.79 -1.05
C SER A 191 18.85 -3.41 -2.44
N ALA A 192 19.75 -3.53 -3.43
CA ALA A 192 19.41 -3.48 -4.84
C ALA A 192 18.80 -4.79 -5.34
N GLU A 193 19.05 -5.89 -4.64
CA GLU A 193 18.80 -7.26 -5.10
C GLU A 193 17.44 -7.79 -4.67
N CYS A 194 16.85 -7.23 -3.61
CA CYS A 194 15.56 -7.68 -3.12
C CYS A 194 14.81 -6.61 -2.32
N LEU A 195 13.51 -6.85 -2.14
CA LEU A 195 12.67 -6.07 -1.24
C LEU A 195 12.97 -6.46 0.22
N THR A 196 13.77 -5.66 0.91
CA THR A 196 14.21 -5.90 2.29
C THR A 196 14.33 -4.61 3.09
N GLY A 197 14.35 -4.75 4.41
CA GLY A 197 14.34 -3.62 5.35
C GLY A 197 12.95 -2.98 5.45
N ILE A 198 12.83 -2.08 6.42
CA ILE A 198 11.59 -1.33 6.68
C ILE A 198 11.91 0.14 6.92
N ARG A 199 10.93 0.99 6.63
CA ARG A 199 10.93 2.42 6.92
C ARG A 199 9.67 2.79 7.67
N CYS A 200 9.79 3.62 8.70
CA CYS A 200 8.62 4.21 9.31
C CYS A 200 8.12 5.40 8.46
N GLU A 201 6.85 5.43 8.08
CA GLU A 201 6.26 6.53 7.29
C GLU A 201 6.00 7.81 8.10
N TRP A 202 6.18 7.77 9.42
CA TRP A 202 6.09 8.92 10.32
C TRP A 202 7.45 9.55 10.56
N CYS A 203 8.40 8.83 11.15
CA CYS A 203 9.71 9.38 11.50
C CYS A 203 10.81 9.12 10.46
N CYS A 204 10.49 8.45 9.35
CA CYS A 204 11.43 8.04 8.29
C CYS A 204 12.58 7.13 8.76
N LEU A 205 12.55 6.65 10.00
CA LEU A 205 13.55 5.72 10.54
C LEU A 205 13.57 4.44 9.71
N THR A 206 14.77 3.97 9.36
CA THR A 206 14.95 2.71 8.63
C THR A 206 15.57 1.62 9.49
N ALA A 207 15.23 0.36 9.23
CA ALA A 207 15.74 -0.78 9.97
C ALA A 207 15.81 -2.06 9.13
N HIS A 208 16.67 -3.01 9.54
CA HIS A 208 16.52 -4.40 9.11
C HIS A 208 15.32 -5.04 9.80
N TYR A 209 14.73 -6.07 9.17
CA TYR A 209 13.67 -6.86 9.81
C TYR A 209 14.10 -7.51 11.12
N SER A 210 15.30 -8.07 11.15
CA SER A 210 15.88 -8.70 12.33
C SER A 210 16.14 -7.71 13.47
N CYS A 211 16.31 -6.43 13.14
CA CYS A 211 16.62 -5.38 14.11
C CYS A 211 15.38 -4.62 14.60
N TYR A 212 14.21 -4.82 13.98
CA TYR A 212 13.01 -4.03 14.28
C TYR A 212 12.60 -4.08 15.75
N LYS A 213 12.76 -5.23 16.40
CA LYS A 213 12.41 -5.44 17.82
C LYS A 213 13.28 -4.64 18.79
N ASN A 214 14.43 -4.15 18.33
CA ASN A 214 15.34 -3.33 19.13
C ASN A 214 15.05 -1.83 19.01
N ILE A 215 14.01 -1.45 18.26
CA ILE A 215 13.58 -0.07 18.09
C ILE A 215 12.40 0.17 19.04
N PRO A 216 12.32 1.34 19.71
CA PRO A 216 11.17 1.70 20.52
C PRO A 216 9.86 1.51 19.75
N THR A 217 8.81 1.04 20.44
CA THR A 217 7.51 0.81 19.80
C THR A 217 6.81 2.10 19.44
N GLU A 218 7.02 3.14 20.24
CA GLU A 218 6.43 4.48 20.07
C GLU A 218 7.24 5.30 19.07
N CYS A 219 6.53 5.90 18.11
CA CYS A 219 7.13 6.78 17.13
C CYS A 219 7.14 8.22 17.65
N ASP A 220 8.33 8.81 17.67
CA ASP A 220 8.56 10.21 18.05
C ASP A 220 8.45 11.20 16.88
N PHE A 221 8.02 10.74 15.70
CA PHE A 221 7.99 11.49 14.42
C PHE A 221 9.37 11.99 13.94
N GLY A 222 10.46 11.62 14.61
CA GLY A 222 11.83 11.89 14.22
C GLY A 222 12.13 13.37 13.97
N VAL A 223 12.83 13.66 12.88
CA VAL A 223 13.25 15.02 12.52
C VAL A 223 12.09 15.96 12.19
N LEU A 224 10.92 15.40 11.84
CA LEU A 224 9.75 16.18 11.46
C LEU A 224 8.81 16.43 12.65
N ARG A 225 9.14 15.97 13.87
CA ARG A 225 8.24 16.03 15.04
C ARG A 225 7.64 17.39 15.37
N ASN A 226 8.36 18.48 15.09
CA ASN A 226 7.90 19.84 15.39
C ASN A 226 6.91 20.39 14.34
N ILE A 227 6.81 19.75 13.18
CA ILE A 227 5.95 20.20 12.06
C ILE A 227 4.95 19.13 11.61
N MET A 228 5.09 17.89 12.07
CA MET A 228 4.10 16.86 11.83
C MET A 228 2.94 17.02 12.78
N LEU A 229 1.74 17.11 12.20
CA LEU A 229 0.51 16.91 12.96
C LEU A 229 0.28 15.39 13.08
N PRO A 230 0.24 14.85 14.30
CA PRO A 230 -0.20 13.48 14.50
C PRO A 230 -1.63 13.30 13.98
N PRO A 231 -1.99 12.10 13.49
CA PRO A 231 -3.33 11.86 12.94
C PRO A 231 -4.46 12.08 13.95
N TYR A 232 -4.17 12.00 15.25
CA TYR A 232 -5.13 12.30 16.30
C TYR A 232 -5.41 13.79 16.51
N CYS A 233 -4.56 14.66 15.96
CA CYS A 233 -4.78 16.11 15.94
C CYS A 233 -5.62 16.55 14.74
N VAL A 234 -5.96 15.64 13.82
CA VAL A 234 -6.70 15.95 12.59
C VAL A 234 -7.95 15.07 12.53
N SER A 235 -9.12 15.69 12.61
CA SER A 235 -10.40 15.02 12.36
C SER A 235 -10.81 15.20 10.91
N VAL A 236 -11.25 14.13 10.23
CA VAL A 236 -11.90 14.29 8.92
C VAL A 236 -13.22 15.04 9.15
N PRO A 237 -13.48 16.17 8.47
CA PRO A 237 -14.76 16.86 8.60
C PRO A 237 -15.87 15.89 8.20
N ARG A 238 -16.87 15.74 9.07
CA ARG A 238 -18.07 14.98 8.72
C ARG A 238 -18.71 15.71 7.55
N THR A 239 -18.76 15.08 6.38
CA THR A 239 -19.38 15.62 5.16
C THR A 239 -20.88 15.92 5.32
N SER A 240 -21.48 15.55 6.46
CA SER A 240 -22.85 15.88 6.84
C SER A 240 -23.00 17.16 7.67
N LEU A 241 -21.90 17.83 8.06
CA LEU A 241 -21.93 19.08 8.84
C LEU A 241 -21.38 20.23 7.99
N LEU A 242 -22.11 21.35 7.97
CA LEU A 242 -21.65 22.57 7.33
C LEU A 242 -20.31 22.98 7.97
N VAL A 243 -19.32 23.37 7.16
CA VAL A 243 -17.97 23.76 7.59
C VAL A 243 -18.02 24.83 8.71
N GLU A 244 -19.05 25.67 8.70
CA GLU A 244 -19.36 26.72 9.68
C GLU A 244 -19.60 26.20 11.11
N GLN A 245 -19.94 24.91 11.28
CA GLN A 245 -20.18 24.29 12.58
C GLN A 245 -18.96 23.50 13.11
N ILE A 246 -17.95 23.27 12.27
CA ILE A 246 -16.78 22.44 12.59
C ILE A 246 -15.63 23.30 13.15
N ILE A 247 -15.52 24.54 12.67
CA ILE A 247 -14.53 25.51 13.13
C ILE A 247 -15.31 26.59 13.87
N GLY A 248 -15.08 26.74 15.18
CA GLY A 248 -15.70 27.78 16.03
C GLY A 248 -15.23 29.20 15.71
N MET A 249 -15.25 29.58 14.43
CA MET A 249 -15.06 30.94 13.95
C MET A 249 -16.45 31.55 13.73
N CYS A 250 -16.94 32.29 14.73
CA CYS A 250 -18.04 33.21 14.50
C CYS A 250 -17.62 34.20 13.41
N ARG A 251 -18.40 34.31 12.33
CA ARG A 251 -18.24 35.41 11.37
C ARG A 251 -18.36 36.74 12.15
N PRO A 252 -17.44 37.71 11.98
CA PRO A 252 -17.72 39.07 12.43
C PRO A 252 -18.98 39.58 11.71
N GLN A 253 -19.88 40.24 12.44
CA GLN A 253 -21.06 40.86 11.84
C GLN A 253 -20.64 41.92 10.80
N PRO A 254 -21.27 41.96 9.62
CA PRO A 254 -20.86 42.82 8.51
C PRO A 254 -21.36 44.27 8.62
N GLU A 255 -21.34 44.86 9.82
CA GLU A 255 -21.53 46.32 9.96
C GLU A 255 -20.20 47.08 10.06
N THR A 256 -19.04 46.39 10.02
CA THR A 256 -17.73 47.04 10.28
C THR A 256 -16.62 46.83 9.25
N LEU A 257 -16.88 46.31 8.05
CA LEU A 257 -15.88 46.32 6.98
C LEU A 257 -16.48 46.60 5.61
N MET A 258 -16.43 47.87 5.23
CA MET A 258 -16.52 48.26 3.83
C MET A 258 -15.31 47.72 3.07
N GLY A 259 -15.57 46.94 2.02
CA GLY A 259 -14.67 46.82 0.88
C GLY A 259 -13.65 45.69 0.91
N VAL A 260 -14.09 44.43 0.84
CA VAL A 260 -13.43 43.39 0.02
C VAL A 260 -14.50 42.43 -0.49
N GLN A 261 -14.70 42.41 -1.81
CA GLN A 261 -15.69 41.56 -2.47
C GLN A 261 -15.19 40.11 -2.48
N ALA A 262 -16.05 39.19 -2.03
CA ALA A 262 -15.77 37.76 -1.97
C ALA A 262 -15.56 37.19 -3.38
N LEU A 263 -14.36 36.63 -3.63
CA LEU A 263 -14.07 35.80 -4.79
C LEU A 263 -14.21 34.34 -4.37
N THR A 264 -15.44 33.83 -4.44
CA THR A 264 -15.71 32.41 -4.56
C THR A 264 -16.57 32.23 -5.80
N ASP A 265 -15.89 32.09 -6.93
CA ASP A 265 -16.29 31.35 -8.12
C ASP A 265 -15.16 31.54 -9.14
N GLU A 266 -14.95 30.53 -10.00
CA GLU A 266 -14.00 30.53 -11.13
C GLU A 266 -12.53 30.20 -10.81
N PHE A 267 -12.21 28.90 -10.69
CA PHE A 267 -10.91 28.38 -11.16
C PHE A 267 -11.15 27.27 -12.20
N SER A 268 -11.85 27.62 -13.27
CA SER A 268 -11.62 27.02 -14.59
C SER A 268 -10.58 27.89 -15.28
N SER A 269 -9.37 27.38 -15.51
CA SER A 269 -8.33 28.10 -16.24
C SER A 269 -8.01 27.39 -17.54
N ASN A 270 -8.67 27.82 -18.62
CA ASN A 270 -8.23 27.61 -19.99
C ASN A 270 -7.85 28.98 -20.62
N GLY A 271 -6.63 29.07 -21.15
CA GLY A 271 -6.29 29.81 -22.39
C GLY A 271 -5.71 31.23 -22.32
N ASP A 272 -4.44 31.36 -22.78
CA ASP A 272 -3.82 32.39 -23.65
C ASP A 272 -3.87 33.90 -23.27
N SER A 273 -2.87 34.78 -23.38
CA SER A 273 -1.56 34.97 -24.09
C SER A 273 -0.91 36.28 -23.53
N PRO A 274 0.14 36.96 -24.08
CA PRO A 274 1.36 36.61 -24.84
C PRO A 274 2.70 37.18 -24.22
N GLU A 275 3.87 36.73 -24.75
CA GLU A 275 5.17 37.44 -24.90
C GLU A 275 5.90 38.02 -23.64
N GLU A 276 7.22 37.98 -23.43
CA GLU A 276 8.43 37.50 -24.12
C GLU A 276 9.58 37.59 -23.08
N SER A 277 10.45 36.58 -22.98
CA SER A 277 11.91 36.75 -22.83
C SER A 277 12.58 35.38 -22.72
N GLY A 278 13.41 35.10 -23.73
CA GLY A 278 13.90 33.78 -24.07
C GLY A 278 15.09 33.31 -23.23
N ILE A 279 15.14 31.99 -23.05
CA ILE A 279 16.38 31.21 -23.08
C ILE A 279 16.07 29.95 -23.89
N GLU A 280 16.90 29.72 -24.91
CA GLU A 280 16.67 28.78 -26.00
C GLU A 280 16.59 27.30 -25.60
N ARG A 281 15.85 26.59 -26.44
CA ARG A 281 15.43 25.20 -26.36
C ARG A 281 16.58 24.24 -26.66
N LYS A 282 16.59 23.10 -25.96
CA LYS A 282 16.93 21.81 -26.57
C LYS A 282 15.90 20.77 -26.16
N SER A 283 14.94 20.54 -27.05
CA SER A 283 13.88 19.55 -26.89
C SER A 283 14.43 18.13 -27.03
N THR A 284 14.28 17.30 -26.01
CA THR A 284 14.28 15.84 -26.12
C THR A 284 12.87 15.34 -25.86
N LYS A 285 12.00 15.47 -26.88
CA LYS A 285 10.73 14.75 -26.99
C LYS A 285 10.96 13.67 -28.05
N ASP A 286 10.83 12.40 -27.67
CA ASP A 286 10.60 11.21 -28.54
C ASP A 286 11.09 9.87 -27.94
N LYS A 287 10.81 9.58 -26.66
CA LYS A 287 11.05 8.23 -26.12
C LYS A 287 9.90 7.61 -25.31
N THR A 288 8.83 8.32 -25.00
CA THR A 288 7.73 7.79 -24.17
C THR A 288 6.54 7.24 -24.96
N ASP A 289 6.36 7.60 -26.23
CA ASP A 289 5.19 7.15 -27.00
C ASP A 289 5.33 5.75 -27.62
N ARG A 290 6.55 5.19 -27.71
CA ARG A 290 6.74 3.87 -28.33
C ARG A 290 6.29 2.70 -27.44
N ASP A 291 6.22 2.90 -26.13
CA ASP A 291 5.90 1.81 -25.18
C ASP A 291 4.38 1.55 -25.07
N PHE A 292 3.53 2.47 -25.56
CA PHE A 292 2.07 2.32 -25.56
C PHE A 292 1.50 1.65 -26.83
N ASP A 293 2.32 1.42 -27.86
CA ASP A 293 1.88 0.81 -29.13
C ASP A 293 1.41 -0.66 -28.96
N ASP A 294 1.81 -1.32 -27.88
CA ASP A 294 1.43 -2.72 -27.56
C ASP A 294 0.14 -2.85 -26.72
N TYR A 295 -0.50 -1.72 -26.38
CA TYR A 295 -1.70 -1.69 -25.54
C TYR A 295 -2.91 -1.14 -26.31
N VAL A 296 -4.06 -1.77 -26.09
CA VAL A 296 -5.33 -1.34 -26.67
C VAL A 296 -6.19 -0.70 -25.58
N ARG A 297 -6.73 0.49 -25.88
CA ARG A 297 -7.71 1.16 -25.04
C ARG A 297 -9.07 0.49 -25.25
N VAL A 298 -9.67 0.03 -24.17
CA VAL A 298 -11.02 -0.54 -24.17
C VAL A 298 -11.95 0.30 -23.32
N TYR A 299 -13.14 0.58 -23.83
CA TYR A 299 -14.20 1.32 -23.15
C TYR A 299 -15.42 0.42 -22.95
N ASP A 300 -16.07 0.57 -21.80
CA ASP A 300 -17.36 -0.05 -21.50
C ASP A 300 -18.50 0.87 -21.98
N GLY A 301 -18.93 0.64 -23.21
CA GLY A 301 -19.97 1.40 -23.89
C GLY A 301 -19.61 2.85 -24.25
N TRP A 302 -20.50 3.49 -24.99
CA TRP A 302 -20.33 4.86 -25.49
C TRP A 302 -20.27 5.92 -24.38
N GLY A 303 -20.94 5.67 -23.24
CA GLY A 303 -20.92 6.60 -22.11
C GLY A 303 -19.53 6.80 -21.53
N ARG A 304 -18.75 5.71 -21.39
CA ARG A 304 -17.35 5.80 -20.94
C ARG A 304 -16.41 6.26 -22.04
N PHE A 305 -16.66 5.88 -23.29
CA PHE A 305 -15.92 6.40 -24.45
C PHE A 305 -15.98 7.94 -24.51
N ARG A 306 -17.18 8.52 -24.46
CA ARG A 306 -17.37 9.99 -24.48
C ARG A 306 -16.70 10.70 -23.30
N LYS A 307 -16.61 10.05 -22.14
CA LYS A 307 -15.93 10.55 -20.93
C LYS A 307 -14.43 10.24 -20.92
N LYS A 308 -13.89 9.60 -21.97
CA LYS A 308 -12.50 9.13 -22.08
C LYS A 308 -12.07 8.21 -20.91
N GLN A 309 -13.00 7.43 -20.36
CA GLN A 309 -12.76 6.50 -19.25
C GLN A 309 -12.49 5.08 -19.76
N CYS A 310 -11.26 4.81 -20.18
CA CYS A 310 -10.83 3.49 -20.68
C CYS A 310 -10.17 2.62 -19.60
N ARG A 311 -10.03 1.33 -19.96
CA ARG A 311 -9.04 0.40 -19.42
C ARG A 311 -8.05 0.05 -20.52
N TYR A 312 -6.82 -0.25 -20.14
CA TYR A 312 -5.79 -0.67 -21.09
C TYR A 312 -5.64 -2.19 -21.04
N LEU A 313 -5.64 -2.85 -22.20
CA LEU A 313 -5.39 -4.27 -22.35
C LEU A 313 -4.08 -4.48 -23.11
N SER A 314 -3.20 -5.32 -22.56
CA SER A 314 -2.06 -5.85 -23.31
C SER A 314 -2.57 -6.99 -24.19
N LEU A 315 -2.46 -6.83 -25.51
CA LEU A 315 -2.84 -7.87 -26.46
C LEU A 315 -1.57 -8.39 -27.13
N GLY A 316 -1.40 -9.71 -27.16
CA GLY A 316 -0.34 -10.32 -27.98
C GLY A 316 -0.56 -10.04 -29.47
N ARG A 317 0.48 -10.26 -30.30
CA ARG A 317 0.45 -10.05 -31.76
C ARG A 317 -0.69 -10.78 -32.48
N SER A 318 -1.27 -11.82 -31.87
CA SER A 318 -2.43 -12.57 -32.37
C SER A 318 -3.32 -12.99 -31.19
N VAL A 319 -4.41 -12.25 -30.96
CA VAL A 319 -5.42 -12.57 -29.93
C VAL A 319 -6.78 -12.66 -30.60
N SER A 320 -7.59 -13.66 -30.23
CA SER A 320 -8.95 -13.79 -30.76
C SER A 320 -9.87 -12.71 -30.19
N VAL A 321 -10.86 -12.25 -30.97
CA VAL A 321 -11.86 -11.27 -30.54
C VAL A 321 -12.55 -11.70 -29.24
N PHE A 322 -12.88 -12.99 -29.12
CA PHE A 322 -13.45 -13.57 -27.91
C PHE A 322 -12.55 -13.38 -26.69
N LYS A 323 -11.24 -13.58 -26.84
CA LYS A 323 -10.29 -13.40 -25.75
C LYS A 323 -10.14 -11.93 -25.36
N VAL A 324 -10.23 -11.01 -26.33
CA VAL A 324 -10.26 -9.57 -26.04
C VAL A 324 -11.51 -9.21 -25.24
N ILE A 325 -12.69 -9.74 -25.57
CA ILE A 325 -13.92 -9.54 -24.80
C ILE A 325 -13.76 -10.05 -23.37
N GLU A 326 -13.26 -11.26 -23.16
CA GLU A 326 -13.04 -11.84 -21.82
C GLU A 326 -12.10 -10.97 -20.96
N LEU A 327 -10.99 -10.49 -21.55
CA LEU A 327 -10.06 -9.58 -20.89
C LEU A 327 -10.69 -8.21 -20.59
N SER A 328 -11.58 -7.75 -21.47
CA SER A 328 -12.32 -6.50 -21.28
C SER A 328 -13.30 -6.63 -20.11
N LEU A 329 -14.12 -7.68 -20.07
CA LEU A 329 -15.05 -7.94 -18.96
C LEU A 329 -14.30 -8.02 -17.63
N LYS A 330 -13.16 -8.72 -17.59
CA LYS A 330 -12.30 -8.78 -16.40
C LYS A 330 -11.79 -7.40 -15.99
N ALA A 331 -11.34 -6.56 -16.93
CA ALA A 331 -10.82 -5.22 -16.65
C ALA A 331 -11.90 -4.24 -16.12
N PHE A 332 -13.17 -4.50 -16.45
CA PHE A 332 -14.32 -3.75 -15.96
C PHE A 332 -15.07 -4.44 -14.81
N GLN A 333 -14.58 -5.58 -14.32
CA GLN A 333 -15.19 -6.38 -13.25
C GLN A 333 -16.62 -6.84 -13.57
N LEU A 334 -16.87 -7.14 -14.85
CA LEU A 334 -18.13 -7.68 -15.34
C LEU A 334 -18.08 -9.23 -15.34
N PRO A 335 -19.23 -9.93 -15.19
CA PRO A 335 -19.28 -11.39 -15.15
C PRO A 335 -18.73 -12.02 -16.45
N PRO A 336 -17.70 -12.88 -16.39
CA PRO A 336 -17.05 -13.43 -17.58
C PRO A 336 -17.89 -14.48 -18.32
N ASP A 337 -18.88 -15.07 -17.66
CA ASP A 337 -19.86 -16.01 -18.21
C ASP A 337 -20.81 -15.36 -19.23
N GLU A 338 -20.96 -14.03 -19.18
CA GLU A 338 -21.76 -13.23 -20.11
C GLU A 338 -20.99 -12.83 -21.37
N ALA A 339 -19.76 -13.30 -21.60
CA ALA A 339 -18.93 -12.89 -22.76
C ALA A 339 -19.60 -13.04 -24.14
N ARG A 340 -20.61 -13.92 -24.26
CA ARG A 340 -21.39 -14.12 -25.48
C ARG A 340 -22.38 -12.99 -25.75
N ASP A 341 -22.68 -12.17 -24.75
CA ASP A 341 -23.65 -11.07 -24.80
C ASP A 341 -22.99 -9.73 -25.08
N TYR A 342 -21.67 -9.72 -25.28
CA TYR A 342 -20.89 -8.53 -25.62
C TYR A 342 -20.26 -8.66 -27.00
N TYR A 343 -20.04 -7.51 -27.65
CA TYR A 343 -19.28 -7.40 -28.89
C TYR A 343 -18.31 -6.22 -28.83
N LEU A 344 -17.27 -6.25 -29.67
CA LEU A 344 -16.29 -5.17 -29.77
C LEU A 344 -16.55 -4.33 -31.01
N VAL A 345 -16.49 -3.01 -30.83
CA VAL A 345 -16.52 -2.00 -31.88
C VAL A 345 -15.13 -1.38 -31.94
N GLU A 346 -14.45 -1.50 -33.09
CA GLU A 346 -13.18 -0.80 -33.32
C GLU A 346 -13.45 0.64 -33.73
N ILE A 347 -12.80 1.58 -33.02
CA ILE A 347 -12.84 3.01 -33.36
C ILE A 347 -11.49 3.39 -33.94
N ASN A 348 -11.47 3.70 -35.23
CA ASN A 348 -10.33 4.30 -35.91
C ASN A 348 -10.58 5.81 -36.02
N GLU A 349 -10.12 6.59 -35.04
CA GLU A 349 -9.98 8.03 -35.25
C GLU A 349 -8.83 8.25 -36.26
N LYS A 350 -9.11 8.94 -37.36
CA LYS A 350 -8.09 9.30 -38.37
C LYS A 350 -7.13 10.35 -37.79
N ALA A 351 -6.19 9.93 -36.95
CA ALA A 351 -4.88 10.51 -36.71
C ALA A 351 -4.23 9.75 -35.54
N VAL A 352 -3.00 9.27 -35.77
CA VAL A 352 -2.15 8.58 -34.79
C VAL A 352 -2.54 7.10 -34.58
N ASN A 353 -1.51 6.26 -34.48
CA ASN A 353 -1.50 4.80 -34.56
C ASN A 353 -2.21 4.07 -33.39
N THR A 354 -3.18 4.70 -32.73
CA THR A 354 -3.82 4.19 -31.52
C THR A 354 -5.05 3.35 -31.84
N LYS A 355 -5.03 2.07 -31.45
CA LYS A 355 -6.18 1.17 -31.56
C LYS A 355 -7.12 1.37 -30.35
N GLU A 356 -8.36 1.75 -30.62
CA GLU A 356 -9.40 1.89 -29.60
C GLU A 356 -10.52 0.88 -29.84
N LEU A 357 -11.01 0.25 -28.77
CA LEU A 357 -12.14 -0.66 -28.80
C LEU A 357 -13.21 -0.22 -27.82
N VAL A 358 -14.46 -0.30 -28.21
CA VAL A 358 -15.61 -0.16 -27.30
C VAL A 358 -16.27 -1.51 -27.21
N HIS A 359 -16.32 -2.09 -26.01
CA HIS A 359 -17.16 -3.26 -25.79
C HIS A 359 -18.60 -2.78 -25.52
N MET A 360 -19.58 -3.49 -26.04
CA MET A 360 -21.00 -3.16 -25.88
C MET A 360 -21.80 -4.42 -25.55
N SER A 361 -22.75 -4.31 -24.63
CA SER A 361 -23.77 -5.34 -24.41
C SER A 361 -24.75 -5.35 -25.58
N LYS A 362 -25.19 -6.53 -26.02
CA LYS A 362 -26.20 -6.70 -27.08
C LYS A 362 -27.54 -6.05 -26.72
N ASP A 363 -27.85 -5.89 -25.44
CA ASP A 363 -29.09 -5.26 -24.98
C ASP A 363 -29.08 -3.73 -25.17
N SER A 364 -27.91 -3.12 -25.36
CA SER A 364 -27.76 -1.68 -25.59
C SER A 364 -28.05 -1.25 -27.05
N MET A 365 -28.58 -2.16 -27.85
CA MET A 365 -28.87 -1.99 -29.29
C MET A 365 -30.37 -2.08 -29.61
N GLN A 366 -31.23 -1.71 -28.65
CA GLN A 366 -32.63 -1.37 -28.95
C GLN A 366 -32.79 0.16 -29.01
N PRO A 367 -33.43 0.70 -30.06
CA PRO A 367 -33.67 2.14 -30.19
C PRO A 367 -34.59 2.70 -29.09
#